data_AF-A0A379W6H7-F1
#
_entry.id   AF-A0A379W6H7-F1
#
_cell.length_a   1.000
_cell.length_b   1.000
_cell.length_c   1.000
_cell.angle_alpha   90.00
_cell.angle_beta   90.00
_cell.angle_gamma   90.00
#
_symmetry.space_group_name_H-M   'P 1'
#
loop_
_entity.id
_entity.type
_entity.pdbx_description
1 polymer ?
#
loop_
_entity_poly.entity_id
_entity_poly.type
_entity_poly.pdbx_seq_one_letter_code
_entity_poly.pdbx_strand_id
1 'polypeptide(L)'
;MPQWEGKAKHLSEICRARMGTTGLFIEDKATGITLLQQGANEGWNVHPIDSDLTSLPKESRAINISGYVASGKVRISKYAFDKIVEYKQSKKNHLLTQVLQFIIGEENQDDDLFDCFNYGVALGLGNGEGF
;
A
#
# COMPACT_ATOMS: atom_id res chain seq x y z
N MET A 1 3.30 5.75 21.81
CA MET A 1 3.66 5.82 20.37
C MET A 1 3.17 4.56 19.68
N PRO A 2 2.47 4.69 18.55
CA PRO A 2 1.96 3.57 17.77
C PRO A 2 3.06 2.61 17.31
N GLN A 3 2.74 1.31 17.25
CA GLN A 3 3.68 0.29 16.77
C GLN A 3 4.15 0.55 15.32
N TRP A 4 3.31 1.18 14.50
CA TRP A 4 3.61 1.44 13.10
C TRP A 4 4.76 2.43 12.91
N GLU A 5 4.99 3.38 13.82
CA GLU A 5 6.03 4.41 13.67
C GLU A 5 7.42 3.78 13.64
N GLY A 6 7.70 2.88 14.59
CA GLY A 6 8.95 2.13 14.63
C GLY A 6 9.14 1.26 13.37
N LYS A 7 8.05 0.68 12.87
CA LYS A 7 8.09 -0.12 11.64
C LYS A 7 8.36 0.76 10.41
N ALA A 8 7.69 1.90 10.29
CA ALA A 8 7.85 2.83 9.17
C ALA A 8 9.26 3.41 9.14
N LYS A 9 9.82 3.77 10.30
CA LYS A 9 11.22 4.19 10.42
C LYS A 9 12.17 3.10 9.91
N HIS A 10 12.06 1.88 10.43
CA HIS A 10 12.88 0.75 9.98
C HIS A 10 12.76 0.48 8.48
N LEU A 11 11.54 0.51 7.94
CA LEU A 11 11.30 0.33 6.49
C LEU A 11 11.94 1.46 5.68
N SER A 12 11.86 2.72 6.14
CA SER A 12 12.48 3.86 5.46
C SER A 12 14.02 3.72 5.38
N GLU A 13 14.64 3.18 6.43
CA GLU A 13 16.09 2.95 6.50
C GLU A 13 16.53 1.85 5.51
N ILE A 14 15.88 0.68 5.53
CA ILE A 14 16.26 -0.43 4.65
C ILE A 14 15.93 -0.15 3.18
N CYS A 15 14.90 0.66 2.91
CA CYS A 15 14.54 1.10 1.56
C CYS A 15 15.35 2.33 1.11
N ARG A 16 16.19 2.91 1.98
CA ARG A 16 16.97 4.12 1.71
C ARG A 16 16.11 5.29 1.23
N ALA A 17 14.98 5.51 1.90
CA ALA A 17 14.07 6.60 1.57
C ALA A 17 14.77 7.95 1.75
N ARG A 18 14.80 8.76 0.68
CA ARG A 18 15.51 10.07 0.65
C ARG A 18 15.02 11.04 1.73
N MET A 19 13.71 11.06 1.99
CA MET A 19 13.05 11.98 2.92
C MET A 19 12.53 11.29 4.19
N GLY A 20 12.94 10.04 4.43
CA GLY A 20 12.39 9.22 5.51
C GLY A 20 10.96 8.76 5.25
N THR A 21 10.19 8.54 6.32
CA THR A 21 8.78 8.17 6.25
C THR A 21 7.90 9.40 6.03
N THR A 22 6.93 9.30 5.12
CA THR A 22 5.91 10.34 4.89
C THR A 22 4.68 10.17 5.77
N GLY A 23 4.62 9.14 6.62
CA GLY A 23 3.46 8.83 7.46
C GLY A 23 2.67 7.62 6.97
N LEU A 24 1.48 7.40 7.55
CA LEU A 24 0.53 6.40 7.05
C LEU A 24 -0.54 7.06 6.19
N PHE A 25 -0.89 6.40 5.10
CA PHE A 25 -2.00 6.78 4.25
C PHE A 25 -3.12 5.76 4.45
N ILE A 26 -4.30 6.22 4.82
CA ILE A 26 -5.42 5.39 5.24
C ILE A 26 -6.64 5.76 4.40
N GLU A 27 -7.35 4.75 3.89
CA GLU A 27 -8.65 5.00 3.25
C GLU A 27 -9.64 5.58 4.27
N ASP A 28 -10.32 6.67 3.92
CA ASP A 28 -11.33 7.28 4.78
C ASP A 28 -12.68 6.55 4.69
N LYS A 29 -12.67 5.24 4.97
CA LYS A 29 -13.84 4.35 4.93
C LYS A 29 -13.81 3.38 6.10
N ALA A 30 -15.00 3.01 6.59
CA ALA A 30 -15.16 2.06 7.68
C ALA A 30 -14.24 2.38 8.88
N THR A 31 -13.40 1.42 9.31
CA THR A 31 -12.46 1.58 10.42
C THR A 31 -11.41 2.67 10.17
N GLY A 32 -11.12 3.00 8.91
CA GLY A 32 -10.17 4.06 8.56
C GLY A 32 -10.58 5.43 9.08
N ILE A 33 -11.88 5.75 9.10
CA ILE A 33 -12.42 7.00 9.66
C ILE A 33 -12.01 7.14 11.13
N THR A 34 -12.18 6.08 11.91
CA THR A 34 -11.83 6.06 13.34
C THR A 34 -10.32 6.20 13.55
N LEU A 35 -9.50 5.53 12.72
CA LEU A 35 -8.04 5.61 12.79
C LEU A 35 -7.53 7.01 12.46
N LEU A 36 -8.11 7.67 11.46
CA LEU A 36 -7.79 9.04 11.08
C LEU A 36 -8.19 10.04 12.17
N GLN A 37 -9.39 9.91 12.75
CA GLN A 37 -9.84 10.74 13.87
C GLN A 37 -8.94 10.57 15.11
N GLN A 38 -8.61 9.31 15.46
CA GLN A 38 -7.71 9.03 16.57
C GLN A 38 -6.31 9.62 16.30
N GLY A 39 -5.78 9.42 15.10
CA GLY A 39 -4.49 9.97 14.71
C GLY A 39 -4.46 11.50 14.78
N ALA A 40 -5.53 12.18 14.36
CA ALA A 40 -5.65 13.62 14.50
C ALA A 40 -5.67 14.06 15.98
N ASN A 41 -6.42 13.36 16.83
CA ASN A 41 -6.50 13.65 18.26
C ASN A 41 -5.17 13.41 18.99
N GLU A 42 -4.40 12.41 18.58
CA GLU A 42 -3.13 12.04 19.19
C GLU A 42 -1.90 12.67 18.51
N GLY A 43 -2.10 13.46 17.45
CA GLY A 43 -1.02 14.09 16.69
C GLY A 43 -0.15 13.11 15.90
N TRP A 44 -0.69 11.95 15.52
CA TRP A 44 0.02 10.98 14.68
C TRP A 44 0.15 11.49 13.24
N ASN A 45 1.26 11.15 12.59
CA ASN A 45 1.46 11.48 11.17
C ASN A 45 0.70 10.50 10.26
N VAL A 46 -0.62 10.68 10.18
CA VAL A 46 -1.54 9.90 9.35
C VAL A 46 -2.32 10.81 8.42
N HIS A 47 -2.61 10.34 7.21
CA HIS A 47 -3.24 11.10 6.15
C HIS A 47 -4.36 10.29 5.49
N PRO A 48 -5.51 10.91 5.18
CA PRO A 48 -6.50 10.27 4.34
C PRO A 48 -5.94 10.08 2.92
N ILE A 49 -6.27 8.97 2.28
CA ILE A 49 -6.08 8.81 0.84
C ILE A 49 -7.20 9.58 0.13
N ASP A 50 -6.85 10.26 -0.96
CA ASP A 50 -7.80 11.02 -1.78
C ASP A 50 -9.03 10.18 -2.14
N SER A 51 -10.23 10.75 -1.96
CA SER A 51 -11.49 10.08 -2.23
C SER A 51 -11.62 9.65 -3.68
N ASP A 52 -11.05 10.41 -4.62
CA ASP A 52 -11.10 10.07 -6.04
C ASP A 52 -10.36 8.75 -6.30
N LEU A 53 -9.19 8.55 -5.67
CA LEU A 53 -8.41 7.32 -5.78
C LEU A 53 -9.08 6.13 -5.07
N THR A 54 -9.65 6.35 -3.88
CA THR A 54 -10.34 5.28 -3.12
C THR A 54 -11.72 4.93 -3.68
N SER A 55 -12.30 5.80 -4.53
CA SER A 55 -13.57 5.54 -5.22
C SER A 55 -13.42 4.60 -6.43
N LEU A 56 -12.23 4.54 -7.02
CA LEU A 56 -11.95 3.67 -8.16
C LEU A 56 -12.13 2.20 -7.79
N PRO A 57 -12.59 1.35 -8.72
CA PRO A 57 -12.44 -0.09 -8.59
C PRO A 57 -10.95 -0.48 -8.48
N LYS A 58 -10.65 -1.58 -7.80
CA LYS A 58 -9.28 -2.10 -7.62
C LYS A 58 -8.59 -2.34 -8.96
N GLU A 59 -9.33 -2.88 -9.93
CA GLU A 59 -8.87 -3.14 -11.29
C GLU A 59 -8.50 -1.84 -12.00
N SER A 60 -9.28 -0.78 -11.80
CA SER A 60 -9.00 0.54 -12.37
C SER A 60 -7.72 1.13 -11.76
N ARG A 61 -7.52 1.02 -10.44
CA ARG A 61 -6.25 1.42 -9.80
C ARG A 61 -5.05 0.66 -10.38
N ALA A 62 -5.19 -0.65 -10.56
CA ALA A 62 -4.15 -1.51 -11.10
C ALA A 62 -3.80 -1.16 -12.56
N ILE A 63 -4.80 -0.86 -13.38
CA ILE A 63 -4.60 -0.41 -14.76
C ILE A 63 -3.85 0.93 -14.77
N ASN A 64 -4.26 1.89 -13.93
CA ASN A 64 -3.66 3.22 -13.88
C ASN A 64 -2.17 3.15 -13.52
N ILE A 65 -1.80 2.34 -12.52
CA ILE A 65 -0.40 2.24 -12.08
C ILE A 65 0.47 1.33 -12.97
N SER A 66 -0.14 0.54 -13.88
CA SER A 66 0.55 -0.49 -14.66
C SER A 66 1.72 0.05 -15.49
N GLY A 67 1.60 1.26 -16.04
CA GLY A 67 2.65 1.91 -16.81
C GLY A 67 3.92 2.17 -15.98
N TYR A 68 3.77 2.53 -14.70
CA TYR A 68 4.90 2.72 -13.79
C TYR A 68 5.61 1.41 -13.48
N VAL A 69 4.85 0.33 -13.32
CA VAL A 69 5.39 -1.01 -13.04
C VAL A 69 6.09 -1.56 -14.28
N ALA A 70 5.43 -1.53 -15.45
CA ALA A 70 5.96 -2.05 -16.71
C ALA A 70 7.23 -1.30 -17.18
N SER A 71 7.33 0.00 -16.88
CA SER A 71 8.53 0.80 -17.19
C SER A 71 9.66 0.68 -16.15
N GLY A 72 9.51 -0.18 -15.14
CA GLY A 72 10.55 -0.44 -14.14
C GLY A 72 10.78 0.69 -13.14
N LYS A 73 9.83 1.63 -13.01
CA LYS A 73 9.88 2.74 -12.04
C LYS A 73 9.60 2.29 -10.60
N VAL A 74 8.98 1.12 -10.44
CA VAL A 74 8.67 0.51 -9.14
C VAL A 74 9.60 -0.68 -8.88
N ARG A 75 10.09 -0.81 -7.65
CA ARG A 75 10.91 -1.95 -7.22
C ARG A 75 10.47 -2.45 -5.85
N ILE A 76 10.53 -3.76 -5.65
CA ILE A 76 10.31 -4.40 -4.35
C ILE A 76 11.67 -4.51 -3.64
N SER A 77 11.73 -4.12 -2.37
CA SER A 77 12.95 -4.27 -1.57
C SER A 77 13.28 -5.75 -1.36
N LYS A 78 14.57 -6.09 -1.24
CA LYS A 78 15.00 -7.46 -0.92
C LYS A 78 14.32 -8.01 0.33
N TYR A 79 14.14 -7.15 1.35
CA TYR A 79 13.43 -7.49 2.58
C TYR A 79 11.99 -7.98 2.32
N ALA A 80 11.25 -7.30 1.44
CA ALA A 80 9.88 -7.71 1.10
C ALA A 80 9.85 -8.89 0.11
N PHE A 81 10.81 -8.95 -0.82
CA PHE A 81 10.92 -10.03 -1.81
C PHE A 81 11.22 -11.40 -1.16
N ASP A 82 12.13 -11.43 -0.19
CA ASP A 82 12.51 -12.67 0.50
C ASP A 82 11.54 -13.06 1.63
N LYS A 83 10.53 -12.21 1.94
CA LYS A 83 9.67 -12.40 3.10
C LYS A 83 8.68 -13.55 2.90
N ILE A 84 8.88 -14.63 3.63
CA ILE A 84 7.96 -15.76 3.73
C ILE A 84 7.33 -15.74 5.12
N VAL A 85 5.99 -15.75 5.17
CA VAL A 85 5.22 -15.76 6.42
C VAL A 85 4.18 -16.88 6.34
N GLU A 86 3.87 -17.49 7.47
CA GLU A 86 2.74 -18.40 7.60
C GLU A 86 1.50 -17.62 7.99
N TYR A 87 0.44 -17.72 7.19
CA TYR A 87 -0.85 -17.08 7.42
C TYR A 87 -1.96 -17.93 6.81
N LYS A 88 -3.05 -18.14 7.54
CA LYS A 88 -4.19 -19.00 7.13
C LYS A 88 -3.72 -20.35 6.56
N GLN A 89 -2.82 -21.05 7.28
CA GLN A 89 -2.26 -22.37 6.88
C GLN A 89 -1.44 -22.37 5.57
N SER A 90 -1.13 -21.20 5.01
CA SER A 90 -0.26 -21.06 3.84
C SER A 90 1.05 -20.38 4.24
N LYS A 91 2.18 -20.97 3.87
CA LYS A 91 3.51 -20.39 4.08
C LYS A 91 4.11 -19.98 2.74
N LYS A 92 4.05 -18.69 2.44
CA LYS A 92 4.50 -18.12 1.16
C LYS A 92 4.89 -16.65 1.29
N ASN A 93 5.38 -16.05 0.20
CA ASN A 93 5.43 -14.61 0.09
C ASN A 93 4.04 -14.08 -0.32
N HIS A 94 3.25 -13.65 0.66
CA HIS A 94 1.87 -13.20 0.42
C HIS A 94 1.78 -11.96 -0.46
N LEU A 95 2.72 -11.00 -0.33
CA LEU A 95 2.74 -9.80 -1.17
C LEU A 95 2.94 -10.17 -2.63
N LEU A 96 4.01 -10.91 -2.94
CA LEU A 96 4.29 -11.31 -4.32
C LEU A 96 3.19 -12.22 -4.87
N THR A 97 2.62 -13.09 -4.05
CA THR A 97 1.51 -13.94 -4.49
C THR A 97 0.32 -13.10 -4.94
N GLN A 98 -0.16 -12.17 -4.10
CA GLN A 98 -1.31 -11.35 -4.44
C GLN A 98 -1.03 -10.41 -5.62
N VAL A 99 0.16 -9.81 -5.70
CA VAL A 99 0.53 -8.91 -6.81
C VAL A 99 0.66 -9.64 -8.15
N LEU A 100 1.22 -10.86 -8.15
CA LEU A 100 1.49 -11.60 -9.40
C LEU A 100 0.32 -12.50 -9.84
N GLN A 101 -0.63 -12.80 -8.96
CA GLN A 101 -1.76 -13.70 -9.25
C GLN A 101 -3.10 -12.98 -9.27
N PHE A 102 -3.14 -11.66 -9.12
CA PHE A 102 -4.38 -10.90 -9.25
C PHE A 102 -4.94 -11.05 -10.68
N ILE A 103 -6.22 -11.42 -10.79
CA ILE A 103 -6.91 -11.58 -12.07
C ILE A 103 -8.06 -10.57 -12.13
N ILE A 104 -8.12 -9.79 -13.22
CA ILE A 104 -9.21 -8.83 -13.46
C ILE A 104 -10.52 -9.59 -13.65
N GLY A 105 -11.55 -9.21 -12.88
CA GLY A 105 -12.88 -9.79 -12.95
C GLY A 105 -13.08 -11.08 -12.14
N GLU A 106 -12.04 -11.57 -11.44
CA GLU A 106 -12.17 -12.68 -10.50
C GLU A 106 -12.71 -12.17 -9.15
N GLU A 107 -13.74 -12.83 -8.63
CA GLU A 107 -14.35 -12.50 -7.33
C GLU A 107 -13.68 -13.27 -6.18
N ASN A 108 -13.70 -12.69 -4.97
CA ASN A 108 -13.27 -13.34 -3.72
C ASN A 108 -11.79 -13.79 -3.65
N GLN A 109 -10.91 -13.18 -4.44
CA GLN A 109 -9.46 -13.36 -4.31
C GLN A 109 -8.90 -12.57 -3.11
N ASP A 110 -7.92 -13.12 -2.40
CA ASP A 110 -7.18 -12.38 -1.36
C ASP A 110 -6.37 -11.27 -2.05
N ASP A 111 -6.69 -9.99 -1.83
CA ASP A 111 -6.12 -8.87 -2.58
C ASP A 111 -5.75 -7.63 -1.74
N ASP A 112 -5.81 -7.70 -0.41
CA ASP A 112 -5.50 -6.56 0.47
C ASP A 112 -4.07 -6.00 0.26
N LEU A 113 -3.07 -6.87 0.07
CA LEU A 113 -1.69 -6.44 -0.20
C LEU A 113 -1.51 -5.96 -1.63
N PHE A 114 -2.30 -6.49 -2.57
CA PHE A 114 -2.34 -5.97 -3.94
C PHE A 114 -2.91 -4.55 -3.97
N ASP A 115 -4.00 -4.30 -3.23
CA ASP A 115 -4.57 -2.97 -3.14
C ASP A 115 -3.63 -1.98 -2.43
N CYS A 116 -3.00 -2.41 -1.33
CA CYS A 116 -1.96 -1.64 -0.65
C CYS A 116 -0.78 -1.29 -1.59
N PHE A 117 -0.37 -2.24 -2.44
CA PHE A 117 0.65 -2.00 -3.47
C PHE A 117 0.18 -0.94 -4.48
N ASN A 118 -1.04 -1.03 -4.98
CA ASN A 118 -1.59 -0.07 -5.93
C ASN A 118 -1.63 1.35 -5.35
N TYR A 119 -2.12 1.53 -4.11
CA TYR A 119 -2.08 2.83 -3.44
C TYR A 119 -0.66 3.34 -3.25
N GLY A 120 0.28 2.49 -2.83
CA GLY A 120 1.67 2.89 -2.65
C GLY A 120 2.31 3.42 -3.93
N VAL A 121 2.03 2.79 -5.08
CA VAL A 121 2.51 3.26 -6.38
C VAL A 121 1.80 4.54 -6.81
N ALA A 122 0.47 4.60 -6.70
CA ALA A 122 -0.30 5.77 -7.07
C ALA A 122 0.08 7.01 -6.24
N LEU A 123 0.24 6.88 -4.93
CA LEU A 123 0.65 7.97 -4.04
C LEU A 123 2.12 8.39 -4.27
N GLY A 124 2.99 7.44 -4.62
CA GLY A 124 4.42 7.69 -4.77
C GLY A 124 4.82 8.24 -6.15
N LEU A 125 4.07 7.90 -7.20
CA LEU A 125 4.42 8.22 -8.59
C LEU A 125 3.32 8.90 -9.39
N GLY A 126 2.06 8.81 -8.94
CA GLY A 126 0.94 9.45 -9.61
C GLY A 126 0.94 10.96 -9.41
N ASN A 127 0.28 11.65 -10.32
CA ASN A 127 -0.19 13.02 -10.12
C ASN A 127 -1.56 12.98 -9.42
N GLY A 128 -1.98 14.09 -8.78
CA GLY A 128 -3.29 14.20 -8.12
C GLY A 128 -4.50 14.09 -9.05
N GLU A 129 -4.30 13.73 -10.32
CA GLU A 129 -5.34 13.49 -11.31
C GLU A 129 -5.51 11.99 -11.62
N GLY A 130 -4.77 11.11 -10.94
CA GLY A 130 -4.84 9.66 -11.14
C GLY A 130 -4.02 9.13 -12.31
N PHE A 131 -3.03 9.91 -12.79
CA PHE A 131 -2.11 9.55 -13.86
C PHE A 131 -0.68 9.41 -13.37
#